data_AF-A0AA47P5W4-F1
#
_entry.id   AF-A0AA47P5W4-F1
#
_cell.length_a   1.000
_cell.length_b   1.000
_cell.length_c   1.000
_cell.angle_alpha   90.00
_cell.angle_beta   90.00
_cell.angle_gamma   90.00
#
_symmetry.space_group_name_H-M   'P 1'
#
loop_
_entity.id
_entity.type
_entity.pdbx_description
1 polymer ?
#
loop_
_entity_poly.entity_id
_entity_poly.type
_entity_poly.pdbx_seq_one_letter_code
_entity_poly.pdbx_strand_id
1 'polypeptide(L)'
;MSDETKEIIMVDLIQVTEAISSPAMETLGFQRGLDGLLQAGVGVDVITTDRSPSIRKLMRETYSDIQHQIDPWHVAKELKKKLTAAANTKKNNKLQPWLKAITNHLWWSCQSCGGDAEASSLDVFSCFLYLAKGRFFV
;
A
#
# COMPACT_ATOMS: atom_id res chain seq x y z
N MET A 1 6.58 16.21 6.29
CA MET A 1 5.63 15.80 7.33
C MET A 1 6.40 14.93 8.30
N SER A 2 6.53 15.37 9.56
CA SER A 2 7.26 14.65 10.60
C SER A 2 6.26 13.98 11.53
N ASP A 3 5.52 13.00 11.00
CA ASP A 3 4.53 12.22 11.74
C ASP A 3 5.09 10.82 12.07
N GLU A 4 6.28 10.77 12.68
CA GLU A 4 6.96 9.51 13.00
C GLU A 4 6.96 9.24 14.51
N THR A 5 5.78 9.14 15.11
CA THR A 5 5.64 8.49 16.42
C THR A 5 5.63 6.98 16.20
N LYS A 6 6.67 6.28 16.65
CA LYS A 6 6.78 4.81 16.57
C LYS A 6 6.00 4.11 17.69
N GLU A 7 4.87 4.68 18.06
CA GLU A 7 4.08 4.25 19.21
C GLU A 7 3.01 3.26 18.75
N ILE A 8 2.81 2.23 19.56
CA ILE A 8 1.73 1.27 19.36
C ILE A 8 0.58 1.73 20.25
N ILE A 9 -0.49 2.22 19.62
CA ILE A 9 -1.65 2.79 20.34
C ILE A 9 -2.54 1.67 20.89
N MET A 10 -2.65 0.55 20.18
CA MET A 10 -3.59 -0.51 20.50
C MET A 10 -3.13 -1.85 19.92
N VAL A 11 -3.29 -2.92 20.71
CA VAL A 11 -3.08 -4.31 20.29
C VAL A 11 -4.24 -5.14 20.83
N ASP A 12 -4.99 -5.76 19.93
CA ASP A 12 -6.09 -6.64 20.27
C ASP A 12 -5.84 -8.06 19.77
N LEU A 13 -6.30 -9.03 20.55
CA LEU A 13 -6.30 -10.43 20.19
C LEU A 13 -7.75 -10.88 19.97
N ILE A 14 -8.04 -11.41 18.78
CA ILE A 14 -9.34 -12.00 18.45
C ILE A 14 -9.19 -13.52 18.34
N GLN A 15 -10.07 -14.25 19.01
CA GLN A 15 -10.17 -15.70 18.89
C GLN A 15 -11.21 -16.10 17.85
N VAL A 16 -11.00 -17.25 17.19
CA VAL A 16 -11.94 -17.76 16.17
C VAL A 16 -13.34 -18.03 16.74
N THR A 17 -13.45 -18.31 18.04
CA THR A 17 -14.71 -18.48 18.77
C THR A 17 -15.56 -17.21 18.81
N GLU A 18 -14.95 -16.05 18.63
CA GLU A 18 -15.61 -14.75 18.57
C GLU A 18 -16.07 -14.39 17.16
N ALA A 19 -15.66 -15.17 16.15
CA ALA A 19 -15.98 -14.95 14.75
C ALA A 19 -16.77 -16.13 14.17
N ILE A 20 -17.51 -15.86 13.09
CA ILE A 20 -18.30 -16.89 12.39
C ILE A 20 -17.36 -17.84 11.60
N SER A 21 -16.17 -17.36 11.22
CA SER A 21 -15.17 -18.13 10.49
C SER A 21 -13.79 -17.47 10.58
N SER A 22 -12.73 -18.21 10.26
CA SER A 22 -11.37 -17.68 10.22
C SER A 22 -11.21 -16.46 9.30
N PRO A 23 -11.77 -16.42 8.07
CA PRO A 23 -11.69 -15.22 7.22
C PRO A 23 -12.43 -14.00 7.80
N ALA A 24 -13.51 -14.23 8.57
CA ALA A 24 -14.26 -13.14 9.19
C ALA A 24 -13.51 -12.49 10.37
N MET A 25 -12.51 -13.17 10.94
CA MET A 25 -11.71 -12.63 12.06
C MET A 25 -10.96 -11.36 11.67
N GLU A 26 -10.46 -11.26 10.44
CA GLU A 26 -9.75 -10.06 9.97
C GLU A 26 -10.67 -8.83 10.01
N THR A 27 -11.89 -8.98 9.49
CA THR A 27 -12.88 -7.90 9.46
C THR A 27 -13.36 -7.54 10.86
N LEU A 28 -13.62 -8.54 11.71
CA LEU A 28 -14.01 -8.32 13.10
C LEU A 28 -12.91 -7.61 13.90
N GLY A 29 -11.66 -8.03 13.74
CA GLY A 29 -10.50 -7.46 14.43
C GLY A 29 -10.26 -6.02 14.04
N PHE A 30 -10.29 -5.76 12.73
CA PHE A 30 -10.16 -4.41 12.21
C PHE A 30 -11.29 -3.50 12.72
N GLN A 31 -12.54 -3.96 12.65
CA GLN A 31 -13.70 -3.18 13.09
C GLN A 31 -13.64 -2.87 14.59
N ARG A 32 -13.38 -3.89 15.42
CA ARG A 32 -13.27 -3.73 16.88
C ARG A 32 -12.19 -2.71 17.25
N GLY A 33 -11.02 -2.82 16.61
CA GLY A 33 -9.92 -1.93 16.88
C GLY A 33 -10.23 -0.49 16.46
N LEU A 34 -10.74 -0.29 15.24
CA LEU A 34 -11.06 1.03 14.74
C LEU A 34 -12.18 1.70 15.57
N ASP A 35 -13.23 0.94 15.91
CA ASP A 35 -14.29 1.42 16.79
C ASP A 35 -13.75 1.83 18.16
N GLY A 36 -12.81 1.06 18.73
CA GLY A 36 -12.16 1.37 20.00
C GLY A 36 -11.40 2.70 19.97
N LEU A 37 -10.65 2.96 18.90
CA LEU A 37 -9.94 4.23 18.71
C LEU A 37 -10.91 5.41 18.59
N LEU A 38 -11.96 5.27 17.77
CA LEU A 38 -12.96 6.32 17.58
C LEU A 38 -13.74 6.61 18.86
N GLN A 39 -14.11 5.58 19.63
CA GLN A 39 -14.79 5.74 20.93
C GLN A 39 -13.90 6.41 21.98
N ALA A 40 -12.58 6.18 21.92
CA ALA A 40 -11.60 6.87 22.76
C ALA A 40 -11.39 8.35 22.35
N GLY A 41 -12.05 8.82 21.29
CA GLY A 41 -11.93 10.19 20.79
C GLY A 41 -10.71 10.43 19.90
N VAL A 42 -10.07 9.37 19.40
CA VAL A 42 -8.96 9.49 18.45
C VAL A 42 -9.53 9.83 17.08
N GLY A 43 -9.22 11.02 16.58
CA GLY A 43 -9.53 11.40 15.19
C GLY A 43 -8.65 10.62 14.21
N VAL A 44 -9.27 9.89 13.29
CA VAL A 44 -8.56 9.10 12.28
C VAL A 44 -8.87 9.66 10.89
N ASP A 45 -7.91 10.38 10.31
CA ASP A 45 -8.09 10.99 8.98
C ASP A 45 -7.83 9.99 7.85
N VAL A 46 -6.77 9.18 7.99
CA VAL A 46 -6.30 8.25 6.96
C VAL A 46 -6.00 6.89 7.58
N ILE A 47 -6.43 5.82 6.91
CA ILE A 47 -6.05 4.45 7.24
C ILE A 47 -5.42 3.78 6.03
N THR A 48 -4.28 3.13 6.24
CA THR A 48 -3.64 2.28 5.23
C THR A 48 -3.81 0.81 5.61
N THR A 49 -4.33 -0.02 4.70
CA THR A 49 -4.46 -1.47 4.92
C THR A 49 -3.89 -2.29 3.77
N ASP A 50 -3.75 -3.59 4.01
CA ASP A 50 -3.53 -4.58 2.96
C ASP A 50 -4.69 -4.65 1.96
N ARG A 51 -4.46 -5.34 0.83
CA ARG A 51 -5.47 -5.64 -0.20
C ARG A 51 -6.47 -6.72 0.26
N SER A 52 -7.22 -6.46 1.33
CA SER A 52 -8.34 -7.30 1.75
C SER A 52 -9.67 -6.79 1.17
N PRO A 53 -10.38 -7.58 0.34
CA PRO A 53 -11.69 -7.18 -0.21
C PRO A 53 -12.73 -6.89 0.87
N SER A 54 -12.69 -7.65 1.98
CA SER A 54 -13.62 -7.51 3.10
C SER A 54 -13.40 -6.20 3.84
N ILE A 55 -12.15 -5.83 4.11
CA ILE A 55 -11.81 -4.53 4.74
C ILE A 55 -12.15 -3.37 3.82
N ARG A 56 -11.86 -3.47 2.52
CA ARG A 56 -12.24 -2.43 1.55
C ARG A 56 -13.75 -2.25 1.47
N LYS A 57 -14.52 -3.33 1.59
CA LYS A 57 -15.98 -3.27 1.67
C LYS A 57 -16.41 -2.57 2.96
N LEU A 58 -15.86 -2.98 4.11
CA LEU A 58 -16.14 -2.39 5.41
C LEU A 58 -15.85 -0.89 5.46
N MET A 59 -14.67 -0.46 4.98
CA MET A 59 -14.30 0.96 4.91
C MET A 59 -15.28 1.77 4.08
N ARG A 60 -15.69 1.25 2.91
CA ARG A 60 -16.64 1.93 2.04
C ARG A 60 -18.04 2.03 2.63
N GLU A 61 -18.49 1.02 3.36
CA GLU A 61 -19.88 0.91 3.84
C GLU A 61 -20.08 1.47 5.25
N THR A 62 -19.07 1.42 6.12
CA THR A 62 -19.17 1.77 7.54
C THR A 62 -18.32 2.98 7.92
N TYR A 63 -17.17 3.18 7.27
CA TYR A 63 -16.21 4.24 7.60
C TYR A 63 -15.95 5.16 6.41
N SER A 64 -17.02 5.56 5.71
CA SER A 64 -16.92 6.34 4.46
C SER A 64 -16.26 7.70 4.62
N ASP A 65 -16.24 8.25 5.83
CA ASP A 65 -15.66 9.55 6.15
C ASP A 65 -14.14 9.49 6.34
N ILE A 66 -13.58 8.28 6.53
CA ILE A 66 -12.15 8.06 6.71
C ILE A 66 -11.52 7.76 5.35
N GLN A 67 -10.42 8.45 5.02
CA GLN A 67 -9.72 8.18 3.77
C GLN A 67 -9.01 6.82 3.84
N HIS A 68 -9.48 5.86 3.05
CA HIS A 68 -8.86 4.54 2.95
C HIS A 68 -7.80 4.48 1.85
N GLN A 69 -6.58 4.10 2.22
CA GLN A 69 -5.45 3.86 1.33
C GLN A 69 -5.01 2.39 1.39
N ILE A 70 -4.40 1.93 0.30
CA ILE A 70 -3.84 0.58 0.20
C ILE A 70 -2.33 0.69 0.35
N ASP A 71 -1.73 -0.22 1.12
CA ASP A 71 -0.29 -0.28 1.30
C ASP A 71 0.44 -0.40 -0.07
N PRO A 72 1.26 0.60 -0.45
CA PRO A 72 2.01 0.58 -1.71
C PRO A 72 3.03 -0.56 -1.78
N TRP A 73 3.43 -1.14 -0.64
CA TRP A 73 4.37 -2.26 -0.59
C TRP A 73 3.93 -3.43 -1.47
N HIS A 74 2.63 -3.77 -1.47
CA HIS A 74 2.10 -4.87 -2.30
C HIS A 74 2.28 -4.59 -3.79
N VAL A 75 2.12 -3.33 -4.21
CA VAL A 75 2.35 -2.90 -5.60
C VAL A 75 3.83 -3.01 -5.94
N ALA A 76 4.71 -2.50 -5.07
CA ALA A 76 6.15 -2.55 -5.27
C ALA A 76 6.68 -3.98 -5.35
N LYS A 77 6.19 -4.86 -4.47
CA LYS A 77 6.55 -6.28 -4.44
C LYS A 77 6.14 -7.00 -5.73
N GLU A 78 4.89 -6.85 -6.17
CA GLU A 78 4.40 -7.49 -7.39
C GLU A 78 5.09 -6.93 -8.64
N LEU A 79 5.35 -5.63 -8.68
CA LEU A 79 6.12 -5.02 -9.76
C LEU A 79 7.53 -5.61 -9.85
N LYS A 80 8.26 -5.63 -8.73
CA LYS A 80 9.61 -6.19 -8.67
C LYS A 80 9.63 -7.65 -9.12
N LYS A 81 8.65 -8.44 -8.71
CA LYS A 81 8.50 -9.85 -9.12
C LYS A 81 8.35 -9.99 -10.64
N LYS A 82 7.44 -9.23 -11.26
CA LYS A 82 7.21 -9.25 -12.71
C LYS A 82 8.43 -8.77 -13.49
N LEU A 83 9.07 -7.68 -13.04
CA LEU A 83 10.26 -7.15 -13.69
C LEU A 83 11.44 -8.13 -13.59
N THR A 84 11.61 -8.78 -12.44
CA THR A 84 12.67 -9.79 -12.26
C THR A 84 12.45 -10.98 -13.20
N ALA A 85 11.22 -11.47 -13.31
CA ALA A 85 10.87 -12.54 -14.24
C ALA A 85 11.18 -12.14 -15.70
N ALA A 86 10.83 -10.90 -16.09
CA ALA A 86 11.15 -10.37 -17.41
C ALA A 86 12.67 -10.26 -17.63
N ALA A 87 13.41 -9.71 -16.66
CA ALA A 87 14.86 -9.50 -16.75
C ALA A 87 15.67 -10.80 -16.78
N ASN A 88 15.11 -11.92 -16.30
CA ASN A 88 15.74 -13.24 -16.39
C ASN A 88 15.64 -13.88 -17.79
N THR A 89 14.85 -13.30 -18.71
CA THR A 89 14.78 -13.80 -20.08
C THR A 89 15.99 -13.35 -20.90
N LYS A 90 16.51 -14.22 -21.80
CA LYS A 90 17.66 -13.89 -22.67
C LYS A 90 17.47 -12.59 -23.48
N LYS A 91 16.23 -12.30 -23.87
CA LYS A 91 15.86 -11.10 -24.63
C LYS A 91 15.99 -9.81 -23.81
N ASN A 92 15.76 -9.88 -22.49
CA ASN A 92 15.61 -8.72 -21.63
C ASN A 92 16.64 -8.67 -20.49
N ASN A 93 17.75 -9.41 -20.57
CA ASN A 93 18.80 -9.43 -19.55
C ASN A 93 19.37 -8.03 -19.23
N LYS A 94 19.31 -7.10 -20.19
CA LYS A 94 19.67 -5.69 -20.03
C LYS A 94 18.82 -4.94 -19.00
N LEU A 95 17.66 -5.47 -18.59
CA LEU A 95 16.82 -4.88 -17.55
C LEU A 95 17.35 -5.13 -16.13
N GLN A 96 18.21 -6.14 -15.92
CA GLN A 96 18.70 -6.51 -14.59
C GLN A 96 19.30 -5.34 -13.79
N PRO A 97 20.20 -4.51 -14.36
CA PRO A 97 20.79 -3.38 -13.63
C PRO A 97 19.75 -2.32 -13.22
N TRP A 98 18.62 -2.25 -13.93
CA TRP A 98 17.59 -1.22 -13.74
C TRP A 98 16.55 -1.59 -12.68
N LEU A 99 16.46 -2.86 -12.26
CA LEU A 99 15.44 -3.32 -11.30
C LEU A 99 15.44 -2.50 -10.00
N LYS A 100 16.63 -2.21 -9.48
CA LYS A 100 16.79 -1.42 -8.26
C LYS A 100 16.35 0.03 -8.48
N ALA A 101 16.76 0.64 -9.59
CA ALA A 101 16.38 2.02 -9.92
C ALA A 101 14.86 2.16 -10.08
N ILE A 102 14.21 1.23 -10.78
CA ILE A 102 12.76 1.23 -10.98
C ILE A 102 12.01 1.09 -9.66
N THR A 103 12.45 0.14 -8.81
CA THR A 103 11.79 -0.11 -7.52
C THR A 103 11.98 1.08 -6.58
N ASN A 104 13.18 1.67 -6.53
CA ASN A 104 13.45 2.86 -5.72
C ASN A 104 12.64 4.07 -6.19
N HIS A 105 12.53 4.27 -7.50
CA HIS A 105 11.74 5.36 -8.04
C HIS A 105 10.25 5.21 -7.71
N LEU A 106 9.69 4.00 -7.79
CA LEU A 106 8.32 3.74 -7.33
C LEU A 106 8.11 4.17 -5.87
N TRP A 107 9.03 3.80 -4.97
CA TRP A 107 8.97 4.23 -3.57
C TRP A 107 9.04 5.76 -3.43
N TRP A 108 9.93 6.40 -4.17
CA TRP A 108 10.06 7.85 -4.17
C TRP A 108 8.80 8.54 -4.70
N SER A 109 8.17 8.01 -5.76
CA SER A 109 6.90 8.52 -6.29
C SER A 109 5.77 8.39 -5.27
N CYS A 110 5.64 7.24 -4.61
CA CYS A 110 4.64 7.06 -3.55
C CYS A 110 4.87 8.00 -2.35
N GLN A 111 6.13 8.32 -2.04
CA GLN A 111 6.46 9.27 -0.98
C GLN A 111 6.23 10.73 -1.39
N SER A 112 6.43 11.06 -2.67
CA SER A 112 6.40 12.44 -3.18
C SER A 112 5.02 12.87 -3.68
N CYS A 113 4.09 11.93 -3.88
CA CYS A 113 2.75 12.22 -4.41
C CYS A 113 1.81 12.91 -3.42
N GLY A 114 2.22 13.15 -2.16
CA GLY A 114 1.45 13.92 -1.19
C GLY A 114 0.08 13.31 -0.84
N GLY A 115 -0.08 11.99 -0.97
CA GLY A 115 -1.35 11.30 -0.75
C GLY A 115 -2.33 11.35 -1.94
N ASP A 116 -1.94 11.95 -3.07
CA ASP A 116 -2.70 11.92 -4.31
C ASP A 116 -2.35 10.65 -5.12
N ALA A 117 -3.35 9.77 -5.26
CA ALA A 117 -3.22 8.51 -6.00
C ALA A 117 -3.01 8.72 -7.50
N GLU A 118 -3.56 9.79 -8.09
CA GLU A 118 -3.40 10.11 -9.51
C GLU A 118 -1.97 10.60 -9.78
N ALA A 119 -1.45 11.49 -8.94
CA ALA A 119 -0.05 11.93 -9.01
C ALA A 119 0.94 10.76 -8.89
N SER A 120 0.71 9.83 -7.95
CA SER A 120 1.50 8.61 -7.79
C SER A 120 1.51 7.75 -9.08
N SER A 121 0.35 7.62 -9.72
CA SER A 121 0.23 6.85 -10.96
C SER A 121 0.98 7.51 -12.13
N LEU A 122 0.88 8.83 -12.26
CA LEU A 122 1.50 9.61 -13.34
C LEU A 122 3.02 9.60 -13.25
N ASP A 123 3.59 9.69 -12.04
CA ASP A 123 5.04 9.63 -11.82
C ASP A 123 5.60 8.24 -12.17
N VAL A 124 4.89 7.19 -11.74
CA VAL A 124 5.26 5.81 -12.05
C VAL A 124 5.20 5.54 -13.56
N PHE A 125 4.14 5.98 -14.24
CA PHE A 125 4.01 5.84 -15.70
C PHE A 125 5.05 6.65 -16.47
N SER A 126 5.35 7.87 -16.02
CA SER A 126 6.40 8.70 -16.59
C SER A 126 7.75 8.00 -16.54
N CYS A 127 8.10 7.39 -15.40
CA CYS A 127 9.34 6.63 -15.26
C CYS A 127 9.46 5.48 -16.29
N PHE A 128 8.39 4.73 -16.54
CA PHE A 128 8.39 3.67 -17.56
C PHE A 128 8.57 4.21 -18.98
N LEU A 129 7.98 5.36 -19.30
CA LEU A 129 8.16 6.02 -20.59
C LEU A 129 9.59 6.56 -20.78
N TYR A 130 10.22 7.08 -19.72
CA TYR A 130 11.62 7.52 -19.75
C TYR A 130 12.59 6.35 -19.92
N LEU A 131 12.35 5.23 -19.23
CA LEU A 131 13.10 3.97 -19.41
C LEU A 131 12.99 3.42 -20.83
N ALA A 132 11.78 3.45 -21.41
CA ALA A 132 11.54 2.98 -22.78
C ALA A 132 12.20 3.87 -23.85
N LYS A 133 12.40 5.16 -23.56
CA LYS A 133 13.00 6.14 -24.48
C LYS A 133 14.52 6.33 -24.30
N GLY A 134 15.16 5.63 -23.35
CA GLY A 134 16.62 5.68 -23.16
C GLY A 134 17.16 7.07 -22.79
N ARG A 135 16.32 7.96 -22.25
CA ARG A 135 16.70 9.31 -21.83
C ARG A 135 16.52 9.42 -20.32
N PHE A 136 17.61 9.61 -19.60
CA PHE A 136 17.61 9.99 -18.19
C PHE A 136 18.36 11.29 -17.99
N PHE A 137 17.80 12.14 -17.14
CA PHE A 137 18.53 13.17 -16.40
C PHE A 137 19.29 12.48 -15.26
N VAL A 138 20.58 12.78 -15.18
CA VAL A 138 21.45 12.54 -14.02
C VAL A 138 21.12 13.56 -12.95
#